data_AF-A0AAD6U323-F1
#
_entry.id   AF-A0AAD6U323-F1
#
_cell.length_a   1.000
_cell.length_b   1.000
_cell.length_c   1.000
_cell.angle_alpha   90.00
_cell.angle_beta   90.00
_cell.angle_gamma   90.00
#
_symmetry.space_group_name_H-M   'P 1'
#
loop_
_entity.id
_entity.type
_entity.pdbx_description
1 polymer ?
#
loop_
_entity_poly.entity_id
_entity_poly.type
_entity_poly.pdbx_seq_one_letter_code
_entity_poly.pdbx_strand_id
1 'polypeptide(L)'
;EYFAQLEAVYHNSTIDVPLTYNDPGEGRNFINGMVRSQLPLDSYPQGFDCSHPDAWNGVTTNYHTYHEQANPAQAWYFPEFQGGSFDAWGPTASGTYV
;
A
#
# COMPACT_ATOMS: atom_id res chain seq x y z
N GLU A 1 -11.61 1.01 -17.69
CA GLU A 1 -11.58 2.27 -18.46
C GLU A 1 -10.83 3.36 -17.70
N TYR A 2 -11.27 3.75 -16.50
CA TYR A 2 -10.63 4.81 -15.68
C TYR A 2 -9.11 4.67 -15.51
N PHE A 3 -8.61 3.53 -14.99
CA PHE A 3 -7.17 3.35 -14.78
C PHE A 3 -6.34 3.38 -16.08
N ALA A 4 -6.87 2.82 -17.17
CA ALA A 4 -6.21 2.88 -18.47
C ALA A 4 -6.13 4.33 -19.01
N GLN A 5 -7.12 5.19 -18.70
CA GLN A 5 -7.07 6.61 -19.05
C GLN A 5 -5.99 7.35 -18.23
N LEU A 6 -5.85 7.03 -16.94
CA LEU A 6 -4.77 7.58 -16.09
C LEU A 6 -3.40 7.17 -16.61
N GLU A 7 -3.20 5.89 -16.93
CA GLU A 7 -1.97 5.39 -17.55
C GLU A 7 -1.63 6.14 -18.83
N ALA A 8 -2.61 6.35 -19.72
CA ALA A 8 -2.43 7.07 -20.98
C ALA A 8 -2.00 8.53 -20.78
N VAL A 9 -2.49 9.20 -19.74
CA VAL A 9 -2.06 10.58 -19.41
C VAL A 9 -0.57 10.62 -19.09
N TYR A 10 -0.09 9.69 -18.26
CA TYR A 10 1.32 9.64 -17.88
C TYR A 10 2.23 9.19 -19.02
N HIS A 11 1.82 8.22 -19.83
CA HIS A 11 2.57 7.78 -21.01
C HIS A 11 2.64 8.83 -22.13
N ASN A 12 1.67 9.75 -22.19
CA ASN A 12 1.70 10.89 -23.12
C ASN A 12 2.44 12.12 -22.56
N SER A 13 3.06 11.99 -21.39
CA SER A 13 3.86 13.05 -20.76
C SER A 13 5.36 12.84 -21.02
N THR A 14 6.20 13.69 -20.42
CA THR A 14 7.67 13.54 -20.46
C THR A 14 8.21 12.59 -19.39
N ILE A 15 7.35 11.94 -18.60
CA ILE A 15 7.75 10.97 -17.57
C ILE A 15 8.09 9.64 -18.25
N ASP A 16 9.37 9.26 -18.20
CA ASP A 16 9.92 8.05 -18.85
C ASP A 16 10.48 7.03 -17.84
N VAL A 17 9.96 7.05 -16.62
CA VAL A 17 10.28 6.05 -15.58
C VAL A 17 9.14 5.03 -15.45
N PRO A 18 9.40 3.83 -14.93
CA PRO A 18 8.35 2.85 -14.68
C PRO A 18 7.24 3.42 -13.79
N LEU A 19 5.99 3.20 -14.20
CA LEU A 19 4.84 3.52 -13.38
C LEU A 19 4.58 2.39 -12.37
N THR A 20 4.03 2.78 -11.23
CA THR A 20 3.61 1.86 -10.19
C THR A 20 2.36 2.36 -9.47
N TYR A 21 1.74 1.50 -8.67
CA TYR A 21 0.53 1.75 -7.91
C TYR A 21 0.60 1.00 -6.60
N ASN A 22 0.09 1.56 -5.51
CA ASN A 22 0.09 0.96 -4.18
C ASN A 22 -1.25 0.29 -3.86
N ASP A 23 -1.33 -1.03 -4.01
CA ASP A 23 -2.55 -1.78 -3.65
C ASP A 23 -2.73 -1.73 -2.12
N PRO A 24 -3.86 -1.24 -1.57
CA PRO A 24 -4.05 -1.05 -0.12
C PRO A 24 -4.08 -2.36 0.70
N GLY A 25 -3.92 -3.51 0.04
CA GLY A 25 -3.96 -4.83 0.61
C GLY A 25 -3.64 -5.89 -0.45
N GLU A 26 -3.79 -7.16 -0.10
CA GLU A 26 -3.60 -8.30 -1.01
C GLU A 26 -4.77 -8.44 -2.02
N GLY A 27 -5.15 -7.34 -2.67
CA GLY A 27 -6.37 -7.20 -3.46
C GLY A 27 -6.25 -7.65 -4.90
N ARG A 28 -5.03 -7.79 -5.42
CA ARG A 28 -4.76 -8.06 -6.84
C ARG A 28 -5.43 -7.01 -7.75
N ASN A 29 -5.39 -5.75 -7.34
CA ASN A 29 -5.95 -4.67 -8.12
C ASN A 29 -5.00 -4.33 -9.29
N PHE A 30 -5.57 -4.16 -10.49
CA PHE A 30 -4.87 -3.74 -11.70
C PHE A 30 -3.72 -4.65 -12.17
N ILE A 31 -3.69 -5.92 -11.73
CA ILE A 31 -2.64 -6.89 -12.08
C ILE A 31 -2.56 -7.25 -13.57
N ASN A 32 -3.69 -7.12 -14.28
CA ASN A 32 -3.84 -7.51 -15.68
C ASN A 32 -3.78 -6.28 -16.63
N GLY A 33 -3.45 -5.08 -16.12
CA GLY A 33 -3.31 -3.83 -16.89
C GLY A 33 -1.87 -3.55 -17.36
N MET A 34 -1.60 -2.40 -18.00
CA MET A 34 -0.22 -2.04 -18.38
C MET A 34 0.62 -1.62 -17.18
N VAL A 35 0.00 -1.17 -16.07
CA VAL A 35 0.60 -1.12 -14.71
C VAL A 35 0.77 -2.53 -14.11
N ARG A 36 1.06 -3.51 -14.97
CA ARG A 36 1.54 -4.84 -14.60
C ARG A 36 2.83 -4.77 -13.78
N SER A 37 3.53 -3.64 -13.86
CA SER A 37 4.98 -3.57 -13.70
C SER A 37 5.52 -3.75 -12.31
N GLN A 38 4.72 -3.79 -11.24
CA GLN A 38 5.30 -3.91 -9.90
C GLN A 38 4.46 -4.62 -8.82
N LEU A 39 3.14 -4.81 -8.97
CA LEU A 39 2.20 -5.25 -7.90
C LEU A 39 2.67 -5.05 -6.46
N PRO A 40 2.97 -3.81 -6.08
CA PRO A 40 3.42 -3.56 -4.74
C PRO A 40 2.19 -3.36 -3.85
N LEU A 41 2.39 -3.62 -2.57
CA LEU A 41 1.34 -3.70 -1.55
C LEU A 41 1.64 -2.68 -0.47
N ASP A 42 0.62 -1.98 0.00
CA ASP A 42 0.71 -1.24 1.25
C ASP A 42 0.35 -2.12 2.44
N SER A 43 1.04 -1.92 3.56
CA SER A 43 0.69 -2.64 4.77
C SER A 43 0.85 -1.81 6.04
N TYR A 44 -0.26 -1.77 6.79
CA TYR A 44 -0.38 -1.11 8.08
C TYR A 44 -0.81 -2.10 9.17
N PRO A 45 0.03 -3.09 9.51
CA PRO A 45 -0.39 -4.28 10.25
C PRO A 45 -0.76 -4.00 11.72
N GLN A 46 -0.22 -2.94 12.33
CA GLN A 46 -0.57 -2.54 13.70
C GLN A 46 -1.76 -1.56 13.74
N GLY A 47 -2.30 -1.16 12.58
CA GLY A 47 -3.42 -0.23 12.51
C GLY A 47 -3.07 1.17 13.03
N PHE A 48 -4.08 1.90 13.51
CA PHE A 48 -3.95 3.33 13.83
C PHE A 48 -4.46 3.67 15.24
N ASP A 49 -4.68 2.67 16.11
CA ASP A 49 -5.07 2.90 17.50
C ASP A 49 -3.85 3.25 18.36
N CYS A 50 -3.55 4.54 18.47
CA CYS A 50 -2.49 5.05 19.34
C CYS A 50 -2.88 5.15 20.82
N SER A 51 -4.13 4.84 21.19
CA SER A 51 -4.61 4.93 22.58
C SER A 51 -4.24 3.70 23.41
N HIS A 52 -3.90 2.59 22.76
CA HIS A 52 -3.44 1.34 23.39
C HIS A 52 -2.09 0.89 22.81
N PRO A 53 -0.97 1.57 23.12
CA PRO A 53 0.34 1.30 22.50
C PRO A 53 0.92 -0.09 22.81
N ASP A 54 0.44 -0.75 23.87
CA ASP A 54 0.86 -2.10 24.26
C ASP A 54 -0.05 -3.21 23.66
N ALA A 55 -1.10 -2.84 22.91
CA ALA A 55 -1.96 -3.79 22.21
C ALA A 55 -1.42 -4.06 20.80
N TRP A 56 -0.85 -5.25 20.60
CA TRP A 56 -0.25 -5.64 19.33
C TRP A 56 -1.18 -6.51 18.49
N ASN A 57 -1.35 -6.14 17.23
CA ASN A 57 -2.00 -6.97 16.22
C ASN A 57 -1.07 -8.10 15.75
N GLY A 58 -1.67 -9.17 15.23
CA GLY A 58 -0.94 -10.32 14.70
C GLY A 58 -0.04 -9.94 13.50
N VAL A 59 1.04 -10.70 13.31
CA VAL A 59 1.94 -10.52 12.17
C VAL A 59 1.34 -11.15 10.92
N THR A 60 1.35 -10.42 9.81
CA THR A 60 1.00 -10.98 8.50
C THR A 60 2.13 -11.89 8.00
N THR A 61 1.81 -13.16 7.71
CA THR A 61 2.81 -14.21 7.43
C THR A 61 2.81 -14.70 5.98
N ASN A 62 1.95 -14.15 5.12
CA ASN A 62 1.71 -14.67 3.77
C ASN A 62 2.22 -13.78 2.62
N TYR A 63 2.87 -12.64 2.89
CA TYR A 63 3.33 -11.70 1.85
C TYR A 63 4.14 -12.36 0.74
N HIS A 64 5.09 -13.23 1.10
CA HIS A 64 5.90 -13.94 0.11
C HIS A 64 5.04 -14.85 -0.77
N THR A 65 4.17 -15.67 -0.15
CA THR A 65 3.26 -16.55 -0.90
C THR A 65 2.31 -15.75 -1.79
N TYR A 66 1.81 -14.62 -1.32
CA TYR A 66 0.97 -13.72 -2.13
C TYR A 66 1.74 -13.19 -3.34
N HIS A 67 2.95 -12.65 -3.13
CA HIS A 67 3.80 -12.14 -4.21
C HIS A 67 4.07 -13.20 -5.28
N GLU A 68 4.49 -14.41 -4.86
CA GLU A 68 4.78 -15.52 -5.76
C GLU A 68 3.57 -15.95 -6.60
N GLN A 69 2.36 -15.80 -6.08
CA GLN A 69 1.12 -16.11 -6.80
C GLN A 69 0.57 -14.95 -7.64
N ALA A 70 0.97 -13.72 -7.33
CA ALA A 70 0.44 -12.52 -7.97
C ALA A 70 1.37 -12.01 -9.08
N ASN A 71 2.66 -11.87 -8.81
CA ASN A 71 3.66 -11.37 -9.76
C ASN A 71 5.10 -11.75 -9.38
N PRO A 72 5.49 -13.03 -9.52
CA PRO A 72 6.83 -13.51 -9.15
C PRO A 72 7.95 -12.97 -10.07
N ALA A 73 7.59 -12.35 -11.20
CA ALA A 73 8.57 -11.93 -12.21
C ALA A 73 9.26 -10.60 -11.87
N GLN A 74 8.84 -9.92 -10.80
CA GLN A 74 9.25 -8.55 -10.49
C GLN A 74 9.63 -8.41 -9.02
N ALA A 75 10.37 -7.34 -8.69
CA ALA A 75 10.82 -7.13 -7.32
C ALA A 75 9.63 -6.96 -6.37
N TRP A 76 9.68 -7.68 -5.26
CA TRP A 76 8.76 -7.46 -4.15
C TRP A 76 9.17 -6.21 -3.36
N TYR A 77 8.27 -5.25 -3.24
CA TYR A 77 8.46 -4.10 -2.36
C TYR A 77 7.11 -3.56 -1.86
N PHE A 78 7.19 -2.78 -0.77
CA PHE A 78 6.06 -2.08 -0.16
C PHE A 78 6.24 -0.58 -0.42
N PRO A 79 5.35 0.08 -1.20
CA PRO A 79 5.40 1.53 -1.39
C PRO A 79 5.16 2.24 -0.06
N GLU A 80 4.23 1.71 0.74
CA GLU A 80 3.99 2.11 2.10
C GLU A 80 4.04 0.91 3.05
N PHE A 81 4.89 0.99 4.07
CA PHE A 81 4.89 0.05 5.19
C PHE A 81 4.91 0.84 6.49
N GLN A 82 4.14 0.40 7.48
CA GLN A 82 3.89 1.19 8.67
C GLN A 82 5.15 1.71 9.37
N GLY A 83 5.30 3.04 9.37
CA GLY A 83 6.30 3.77 10.16
C GLY A 83 5.71 4.62 11.29
N GLY A 84 4.38 4.61 11.45
CA GLY A 84 3.67 5.43 12.43
C GLY A 84 2.15 5.34 12.25
N SER A 85 1.44 6.35 12.73
CA SER A 85 -0.01 6.53 12.59
C SER A 85 -0.35 7.99 12.43
N PHE A 86 -1.48 8.29 11.78
CA PHE A 86 -2.10 9.60 11.89
C PHE A 86 -2.77 9.75 13.27
N ASP A 87 -3.01 10.99 13.71
CA ASP A 87 -3.81 11.30 14.89
C ASP A 87 -4.90 12.31 14.51
N ALA A 88 -6.16 11.96 14.76
CA ALA A 88 -7.29 12.81 14.43
C ALA A 88 -7.51 13.83 15.54
N TRP A 89 -8.11 14.98 15.22
CA TRP A 89 -8.56 15.90 16.27
C TRP A 89 -9.75 15.29 17.03
N GLY A 90 -9.73 15.33 18.37
CA GLY A 90 -10.88 14.95 19.19
C GLY A 90 -10.52 14.52 20.60
N PRO A 91 -11.53 14.35 21.49
CA PRO A 91 -11.31 13.99 22.89
C PRO A 91 -10.70 12.59 23.10
N THR A 92 -10.71 11.75 22.06
CA THR A 92 -10.09 10.41 22.07
C THR A 92 -8.72 10.38 21.40
N ALA A 93 -8.20 11.53 20.95
CA ALA A 93 -6.89 11.61 20.30
C ALA A 93 -5.78 11.46 21.33
N SER A 94 -4.74 10.69 20.97
CA SER A 94 -3.66 10.35 21.89
C SER A 94 -2.86 11.59 22.33
N GLY A 95 -2.83 12.65 21.52
CA GLY A 95 -2.14 13.91 21.82
C GLY A 95 -2.91 14.94 22.67
N THR A 96 -4.16 14.68 23.09
CA THR A 96 -5.02 15.71 23.73
C THR A 96 -4.78 15.91 25.23
N TYR A 97 -3.86 15.15 25.84
CA TYR A 97 -3.44 15.34 27.22
C TYR A 97 -2.20 16.26 27.28
N VAL A 98 -2.39 17.55 26.97
CA VAL A 98 -1.41 18.61 27.24
C VAL A 98 -2.09 19.76 27.98
#